data_AF-A0A3L7T0N5-F1
#
_entry.id   AF-A0A3L7T0N5-F1
#
_cell.length_a   1.000
_cell.length_b   1.000
_cell.length_c   1.000
_cell.angle_alpha   90.00
_cell.angle_beta   90.00
_cell.angle_gamma   90.00
#
_symmetry.space_group_name_H-M   'P 1'
#
loop_
_entity.id
_entity.type
_entity.pdbx_description
1 polymer ?
#
loop_
_entity_poly.entity_id
_entity_poly.type
_entity_poly.pdbx_seq_one_letter_code
_entity_poly.pdbx_strand_id
1 'polypeptide(L)'
;RPAQSMVFPSALLMSGIDGPDGRWIDVFPDPDAGVATRSALLRWTNFEDCDGDDLPDLLEIARTPTLDADHNGQLDDCTHPNPADINGDGLVNASDLSLLLNAWGTADAKADIDRNGTVNALDLTVILSAWTGT
;
A
#
# COMPACT_ATOMS: atom_id res chain seq x y z
N ARG A 1 -13.83 -29.20 23.28
CA ARG A 1 -12.92 -28.25 23.98
C ARG A 1 -13.05 -26.92 23.26
N PRO A 2 -13.36 -25.79 23.93
CA PRO A 2 -13.50 -24.52 23.23
C PRO A 2 -12.13 -24.10 22.68
N ALA A 3 -12.06 -23.78 21.40
CA ALA A 3 -10.88 -23.19 20.79
C ALA A 3 -10.74 -21.77 21.38
N GLN A 4 -9.65 -21.51 22.10
CA GLN A 4 -9.32 -20.16 22.52
C GLN A 4 -8.70 -19.46 21.32
N SER A 5 -9.40 -18.47 20.76
CA SER A 5 -8.75 -17.47 19.91
C SER A 5 -7.94 -16.54 20.82
N MET A 6 -6.64 -16.44 20.56
CA MET A 6 -5.81 -15.43 21.19
C MET A 6 -5.71 -14.30 20.17
N VAL A 7 -6.31 -13.16 20.52
CA VAL A 7 -6.25 -11.94 19.70
C VAL A 7 -4.87 -11.35 19.93
N PHE A 8 -4.00 -11.44 18.92
CA PHE A 8 -2.76 -10.67 18.88
C PHE A 8 -3.04 -9.31 18.23
N PRO A 9 -2.40 -8.23 18.70
CA PRO A 9 -2.76 -6.86 18.34
C PRO A 9 -2.64 -6.51 16.84
N SER A 10 -1.99 -7.33 16.00
CA SER A 10 -2.02 -7.20 14.55
C SER A 10 -1.51 -8.48 13.87
N ALA A 11 -2.41 -9.20 13.18
CA ALA A 11 -2.05 -10.31 12.30
C ALA A 11 -3.10 -10.42 11.19
N LEU A 12 -2.72 -10.18 9.94
CA LEU A 12 -3.58 -10.38 8.78
C LEU A 12 -3.31 -11.77 8.17
N LEU A 13 -4.36 -12.59 8.05
CA LEU A 13 -4.32 -13.93 7.47
C LEU A 13 -4.59 -13.84 5.97
N MET A 14 -3.61 -14.20 5.13
CA MET A 14 -3.78 -14.32 3.69
C MET A 14 -3.49 -15.76 3.25
N SER A 15 -4.40 -16.33 2.47
CA SER A 15 -4.32 -17.71 1.96
C SER A 15 -4.02 -17.71 0.44
N GLY A 16 -3.07 -18.53 0.00
CA GLY A 16 -2.69 -18.71 -1.42
C GLY A 16 -2.01 -20.07 -1.68
N ILE A 17 -1.97 -20.51 -2.95
CA ILE A 17 -1.70 -21.90 -3.41
C ILE A 17 -0.26 -22.09 -3.96
N ASP A 18 0.27 -23.32 -3.88
CA ASP A 18 1.68 -23.67 -3.62
C ASP A 18 2.64 -24.08 -4.76
N GLY A 19 3.95 -24.00 -4.47
CA GLY A 19 5.13 -24.49 -5.23
C GLY A 19 6.26 -25.01 -4.29
N PRO A 20 7.36 -25.66 -4.79
CA PRO A 20 7.93 -26.89 -4.21
C PRO A 20 8.83 -26.79 -2.95
N ASP A 21 9.22 -25.61 -2.45
CA ASP A 21 10.38 -25.53 -1.54
C ASP A 21 10.05 -24.98 -0.15
N GLY A 22 9.69 -25.85 0.81
CA GLY A 22 9.70 -25.47 2.24
C GLY A 22 8.79 -26.29 3.16
N ARG A 23 9.20 -26.44 4.42
CA ARG A 23 8.53 -27.20 5.49
C ARG A 23 7.69 -26.25 6.35
N TRP A 24 6.40 -26.51 6.51
CA TRP A 24 5.43 -25.61 7.18
C TRP A 24 4.85 -26.23 8.45
N ILE A 25 4.51 -25.39 9.43
CA ILE A 25 3.74 -25.78 10.62
C ILE A 25 2.27 -25.49 10.32
N ASP A 26 1.50 -26.55 10.08
CA ASP A 26 0.05 -26.51 10.00
C ASP A 26 -0.56 -26.15 11.36
N VAL A 27 -1.42 -25.12 11.37
CA VAL A 27 -2.32 -24.86 12.51
C VAL A 27 -3.72 -25.45 12.27
N PHE A 28 -4.00 -25.99 11.08
CA PHE A 28 -5.25 -26.67 10.78
C PHE A 28 -5.01 -27.98 10.00
N PRO A 29 -5.50 -29.13 10.48
CA PRO A 29 -5.46 -30.36 9.69
C PRO A 29 -6.39 -30.22 8.47
N ASP A 30 -5.87 -30.61 7.31
CA ASP A 30 -6.48 -30.61 5.98
C ASP A 30 -7.94 -31.11 5.92
N PRO A 31 -8.65 -30.76 4.84
CA PRO A 31 -9.36 -31.79 4.10
C PRO A 31 -8.88 -31.85 2.64
N ASP A 32 -8.14 -32.91 2.33
CA ASP A 32 -8.21 -33.67 1.08
C ASP A 32 -8.22 -32.90 -0.25
N ALA A 33 -7.28 -31.99 -0.52
CA ALA A 33 -7.11 -31.49 -1.90
C ALA A 33 -5.74 -30.85 -2.20
N GLY A 34 -4.61 -31.53 -1.97
CA GLY A 34 -3.37 -31.32 -2.75
C GLY A 34 -2.83 -29.88 -2.90
N VAL A 35 -3.25 -28.95 -2.05
CA VAL A 35 -2.89 -27.54 -2.06
C VAL A 35 -2.14 -27.35 -0.75
N ALA A 36 -0.82 -27.24 -0.84
CA ALA A 36 -0.08 -26.81 0.32
C ALA A 36 -0.46 -25.32 0.57
N THR A 37 -0.61 -24.96 1.84
CA THR A 37 -0.83 -23.58 2.28
C THR A 37 0.32 -23.16 3.16
N ARG A 38 1.08 -22.17 2.71
CA ARG A 38 2.20 -21.58 3.46
C ARG A 38 1.66 -20.45 4.33
N SER A 39 1.70 -20.64 5.65
CA SER A 39 1.35 -19.60 6.62
C SER A 39 2.62 -18.94 7.13
N ALA A 40 2.77 -17.63 6.91
CA ALA A 40 3.84 -16.83 7.52
C ALA A 40 3.25 -15.94 8.63
N LEU A 41 3.88 -15.95 9.80
CA LEU A 41 3.61 -14.97 10.85
C LEU A 41 4.56 -13.79 10.65
N LEU A 42 4.06 -12.72 10.02
CA LEU A 42 4.75 -11.44 10.04
C LEU A 42 4.46 -10.77 11.38
N ARG A 43 5.52 -10.48 12.14
CA ARG A 43 5.44 -9.73 13.39
C ARG A 43 5.99 -8.34 13.13
N TRP A 44 5.12 -7.35 13.10
CA TRP A 44 5.52 -5.96 13.03
C TRP A 44 5.69 -5.39 14.44
N THR A 45 6.73 -4.57 14.63
CA THR A 45 6.96 -3.85 15.89
C THR A 45 6.15 -2.56 15.98
N ASN A 46 5.80 -1.97 14.84
CA ASN A 46 4.94 -0.81 14.67
C ASN A 46 3.94 -1.07 13.54
N PHE A 47 2.71 -0.58 13.67
CA PHE A 47 1.72 -0.55 12.59
C PHE A 47 1.85 0.83 11.94
N GLU A 48 2.68 0.90 10.90
CA GLU A 48 2.79 2.07 10.03
C GLU A 48 1.82 1.85 8.87
N ASP A 49 0.89 2.78 8.75
CA ASP A 49 -0.19 2.88 7.74
C ASP A 49 -0.23 4.37 7.40
N CYS A 50 0.62 4.75 6.46
CA CYS A 50 0.85 6.16 6.14
C CYS A 50 -0.18 6.69 5.13
N ASP A 51 -0.70 5.81 4.27
CA ASP A 51 -1.61 6.15 3.20
C ASP A 51 -3.08 6.01 3.64
N GLY A 52 -3.33 5.44 4.83
CA GLY A 52 -4.61 5.41 5.52
C GLY A 52 -5.57 4.36 4.98
N ASP A 53 -5.05 3.27 4.41
CA ASP A 53 -5.83 2.21 3.77
C ASP A 53 -6.14 1.02 4.70
N ASP A 54 -5.77 1.12 5.98
CA ASP A 54 -5.88 0.08 7.01
C ASP A 54 -5.02 -1.18 6.73
N LEU A 55 -4.10 -1.14 5.77
CA LEU A 55 -3.03 -2.11 5.57
C LEU A 55 -1.71 -1.57 6.13
N PRO A 56 -0.86 -2.42 6.73
CA PRO A 56 0.49 -2.00 7.06
C PRO A 56 1.32 -1.74 5.79
N ASP A 57 2.05 -0.63 5.71
CA ASP A 57 2.91 -0.27 4.57
C ASP A 57 3.85 -1.43 4.17
N LEU A 58 4.48 -2.05 5.17
CA LEU A 58 5.38 -3.20 4.96
C LEU A 58 4.67 -4.42 4.36
N LEU A 59 3.37 -4.59 4.61
CA LEU A 59 2.58 -5.65 4.00
C LEU A 59 2.29 -5.32 2.54
N GLU A 60 2.06 -4.05 2.21
CA GLU A 60 1.84 -3.60 0.84
C GLU A 60 3.10 -3.75 -0.01
N ILE A 61 4.25 -3.30 0.49
CA ILE A 61 5.56 -3.49 -0.16
C ILE A 61 5.84 -5.00 -0.36
N ALA A 62 5.52 -5.83 0.64
CA ALA A 62 5.71 -7.27 0.54
C ALA A 62 4.81 -7.94 -0.51
N ARG A 63 3.59 -7.40 -0.74
CA ARG A 63 2.66 -7.88 -1.78
C ARG A 63 3.01 -7.31 -3.15
N THR A 64 3.45 -6.07 -3.20
CA THR A 64 3.68 -5.28 -4.40
C THR A 64 4.97 -4.49 -4.22
N PRO A 65 6.13 -5.12 -4.50
CA PRO A 65 7.45 -4.50 -4.30
C PRO A 65 7.67 -3.24 -5.16
N THR A 66 6.86 -3.02 -6.18
CA THR A 66 6.91 -1.81 -7.01
C THR A 66 6.41 -0.56 -6.30
N LEU A 67 5.82 -0.68 -5.11
CA LEU A 67 5.42 0.44 -4.25
C LEU A 67 6.58 0.96 -3.36
N ASP A 68 7.74 0.29 -3.40
CA ASP A 68 9.02 0.70 -2.81
C ASP A 68 10.05 0.70 -3.96
N ALA A 69 9.91 1.64 -4.89
CA ALA A 69 10.70 1.65 -6.12
C ALA A 69 12.19 1.91 -5.84
N ASP A 70 12.51 2.61 -4.75
CA ASP A 70 13.89 2.89 -4.34
C ASP A 70 14.48 1.81 -3.40
N HIS A 71 13.67 0.83 -2.99
CA HIS A 71 14.03 -0.29 -2.11
C HIS A 71 14.55 0.15 -0.74
N ASN A 72 14.06 1.27 -0.21
CA ASN A 72 14.45 1.80 1.09
C ASN A 72 13.66 1.18 2.26
N GLY A 73 12.64 0.36 1.96
CA GLY A 73 11.80 -0.32 2.95
C GLY A 73 10.66 0.53 3.51
N GLN A 74 10.33 1.64 2.86
CA GLN A 74 9.17 2.50 3.12
C GLN A 74 8.30 2.55 1.85
N LEU A 75 6.99 2.77 2.00
CA LEU A 75 6.12 2.96 0.86
C LEU A 75 6.50 4.29 0.21
N ASP A 76 6.61 4.33 -1.12
CA ASP A 76 6.90 5.57 -1.85
C ASP A 76 5.81 6.62 -1.62
N ASP A 77 4.57 6.18 -1.39
CA ASP A 77 3.45 7.05 -1.05
C ASP A 77 3.61 7.67 0.36
N CYS A 78 4.42 7.08 1.25
CA CYS A 78 4.78 7.66 2.55
C CYS A 78 5.95 8.64 2.48
N THR A 79 6.92 8.38 1.60
CA THR A 79 8.14 9.21 1.45
C THR A 79 7.89 10.50 0.70
N HIS A 80 6.72 10.62 0.05
CA HIS A 80 6.18 11.87 -0.46
C HIS A 80 5.12 12.41 0.50
N PRO A 81 5.52 13.16 1.56
CA PRO A 81 4.61 13.65 2.59
C PRO A 81 3.56 14.63 2.04
N ASN A 82 3.66 14.99 0.77
CA ASN A 82 2.76 15.88 0.08
C ASN A 82 2.04 15.11 -1.03
N PRO A 83 0.74 14.81 -0.88
CA PRO A 83 -0.01 14.09 -1.89
C PRO A 83 -0.17 14.88 -3.21
N ALA A 84 0.26 16.16 -3.24
CA ALA A 84 0.38 16.95 -4.46
C ALA A 84 1.69 16.73 -5.25
N ASP A 85 2.68 16.02 -4.68
CA ASP A 85 3.90 15.59 -5.35
C ASP A 85 3.62 14.25 -6.05
N ILE A 86 3.11 14.34 -7.28
CA ILE A 86 2.61 13.18 -8.03
C ILE A 86 3.77 12.40 -8.65
N ASN A 87 4.85 13.09 -9.00
CA ASN A 87 6.00 12.45 -9.64
C ASN A 87 7.01 11.87 -8.64
N GLY A 88 6.91 12.24 -7.37
CA GLY A 88 7.76 11.77 -6.31
C GLY A 88 9.18 12.36 -6.34
N ASP A 89 9.31 13.65 -6.69
CA ASP A 89 10.61 14.33 -6.77
C ASP A 89 10.95 15.19 -5.54
N GLY A 90 10.03 15.25 -4.57
CA GLY A 90 10.12 16.04 -3.34
C GLY A 90 9.69 17.49 -3.50
N LEU A 91 9.27 17.91 -4.70
CA LEU A 91 8.79 19.25 -5.02
C LEU A 91 7.40 19.17 -5.63
N VAL A 92 6.54 20.13 -5.29
CA VAL A 92 5.27 20.33 -6.00
C VAL A 92 5.44 21.46 -6.99
N ASN A 93 5.57 21.10 -8.26
CA ASN A 93 5.90 22.02 -9.34
C ASN A 93 5.09 21.76 -10.63
N ALA A 94 5.54 22.37 -11.73
CA ALA A 94 4.85 22.27 -13.02
C ALA A 94 4.81 20.84 -13.58
N SER A 95 5.72 19.97 -13.14
CA SER A 95 5.74 18.55 -13.51
C SER A 95 4.53 17.83 -12.93
N ASP A 96 4.23 18.02 -11.64
CA ASP A 96 3.05 17.45 -10.97
C ASP A 96 1.77 17.98 -11.56
N LEU A 97 1.71 19.29 -11.82
CA LEU A 97 0.58 19.89 -12.50
C LEU A 97 0.34 19.27 -13.88
N SER A 98 1.40 18.99 -14.65
CA SER A 98 1.26 18.33 -15.94
C SER A 98 0.75 16.90 -15.81
N LEU A 99 1.15 16.17 -14.77
CA LEU A 99 0.64 14.81 -14.50
C LEU A 99 -0.84 14.84 -14.14
N LEU A 100 -1.25 15.77 -13.27
CA LEU A 100 -2.65 15.96 -12.90
C LEU A 100 -3.52 16.30 -14.12
N LEU A 101 -3.06 17.24 -14.98
CA LEU A 101 -3.79 17.61 -16.19
C LEU A 101 -3.87 16.47 -17.22
N ASN A 102 -2.86 15.59 -17.26
CA ASN A 102 -2.89 14.41 -18.11
C ASN A 102 -3.92 13.36 -17.64
N ALA A 103 -4.17 13.31 -16.33
CA ALA A 103 -5.17 12.42 -15.71
C ALA A 103 -6.56 13.07 -15.56
N TRP A 104 -6.79 14.25 -16.12
CA TRP A 104 -8.01 15.04 -15.90
C TRP A 104 -9.30 14.28 -16.27
N GLY A 105 -10.26 14.24 -15.34
CA GLY A 105 -11.54 13.55 -15.52
C GLY A 105 -11.46 12.02 -15.44
N THR A 106 -10.32 11.46 -15.06
CA THR A 106 -10.15 10.02 -14.80
C THR A 106 -10.26 9.72 -13.30
N ALA A 107 -10.20 8.45 -12.93
CA ALA A 107 -10.12 7.98 -11.54
C ALA A 107 -8.70 7.49 -11.20
N ASP A 108 -7.68 8.14 -11.75
CA ASP A 108 -6.28 7.81 -11.45
C ASP A 108 -5.98 8.14 -9.98
N ALA A 109 -5.68 7.11 -9.18
CA ALA A 109 -5.46 7.25 -7.75
C ALA A 109 -4.27 8.15 -7.40
N LYS A 110 -3.27 8.29 -8.29
CA LYS A 110 -2.12 9.17 -8.04
C LYS A 110 -2.45 10.64 -8.26
N ALA A 111 -3.40 10.94 -9.14
CA ALA A 111 -3.80 12.31 -9.46
C ALA A 111 -5.11 12.76 -8.76
N ASP A 112 -5.87 11.82 -8.19
CA ASP A 112 -7.06 12.05 -7.36
C ASP A 112 -6.62 12.30 -5.91
N ILE A 113 -5.99 13.45 -5.71
CA ILE A 113 -5.33 13.88 -4.48
C ILE A 113 -6.32 13.99 -3.31
N ASP A 114 -7.56 14.44 -3.58
CA ASP A 114 -8.61 14.53 -2.56
C ASP A 114 -9.41 13.22 -2.37
N ARG A 115 -9.07 12.19 -3.17
CA ARG A 115 -9.66 10.84 -3.15
C ARG A 115 -11.18 10.84 -3.33
N ASN A 116 -11.73 11.78 -4.12
CA ASN A 116 -13.17 11.85 -4.40
C ASN A 116 -13.62 10.88 -5.52
N GLY A 117 -12.66 10.19 -6.16
CA GLY A 117 -12.87 9.25 -7.24
C GLY A 117 -12.83 9.88 -8.63
N THR A 118 -12.45 11.16 -8.76
CA THR A 118 -12.33 11.85 -10.05
C THR A 118 -11.35 13.01 -9.98
N VAL A 119 -10.31 12.97 -10.80
CA VAL A 119 -9.33 14.06 -10.97
C VAL A 119 -10.02 15.30 -11.55
N ASN A 120 -10.13 16.36 -10.76
CA ASN A 120 -10.83 17.58 -11.13
C ASN A 120 -10.22 18.86 -10.52
N ALA A 121 -11.00 19.94 -10.53
CA ALA A 121 -10.55 21.23 -10.03
C ALA A 121 -10.22 21.23 -8.53
N LEU A 122 -10.80 20.33 -7.75
CA LEU A 122 -10.47 20.16 -6.33
C LEU A 122 -9.03 19.66 -6.17
N ASP A 123 -8.61 18.64 -6.91
CA ASP A 123 -7.23 18.15 -6.91
C ASP A 123 -6.24 19.24 -7.35
N LEU A 124 -6.60 20.01 -8.38
CA LEU A 124 -5.81 21.17 -8.82
C LEU A 124 -5.63 22.20 -7.69
N THR A 125 -6.66 22.46 -6.89
CA THR A 125 -6.52 23.39 -5.76
C THR A 125 -5.57 22.87 -4.69
N VAL A 126 -5.46 21.55 -4.52
CA VAL A 126 -4.48 20.96 -3.61
C VAL A 126 -3.06 21.18 -4.11
N ILE A 127 -2.78 20.93 -5.41
CA ILE A 127 -1.46 21.22 -6.02
C ILE A 127 -1.06 22.68 -5.83
N LEU A 128 -1.95 23.61 -6.15
CA LEU A 128 -1.65 25.04 -6.06
C LEU A 128 -1.44 25.50 -4.61
N SER A 129 -2.13 24.87 -3.66
CA SER A 129 -1.96 25.16 -2.23
C SER A 129 -0.65 24.63 -1.68
N ALA A 130 -0.16 23.52 -2.23
CA ALA A 130 1.04 22.83 -1.78
C ALA A 130 2.29 23.18 -2.61
N TRP A 131 2.18 24.16 -3.51
CA TRP A 131 3.20 24.55 -4.47
C TRP A 131 4.51 24.99 -3.81
N THR A 132 5.61 24.29 -4.09
CA THR A 132 6.93 24.61 -3.52
C THR A 132 7.81 25.43 -4.46
N GLY A 133 7.41 25.61 -5.72
CA GLY A 133 8.20 26.33 -6.72
C GLY A 133 9.36 25.51 -7.28
N THR A 134 10.05 26.08 -8.28
CA THR A 134 11.22 25.49 -8.96
C THR A 134 12.43 25.34 -8.06
#